data_AF-A0A1G3QG17-F1
#
_entry.id   AF-A0A1G3QG17-F1
#
_cell.length_a   1.000
_cell.length_b   1.000
_cell.length_c   1.000
_cell.angle_alpha   90.00
_cell.angle_beta   90.00
_cell.angle_gamma   90.00
#
_symmetry.space_group_name_H-M   'P 1'
#
loop_
_entity.id
_entity.type
_entity.pdbx_description
1 polymer ?
#
loop_
_entity_poly.entity_id
_entity_poly.type
_entity_poly.pdbx_seq_one_letter_code
_entity_poly.pdbx_strand_id
1 'polypeptide(L)'
;MNMRLTQTCVTLFVLAGSLALLSQMPDWKFFRDREGNTYFIDQAGKIRIIDAREYRFLPVTPRGIDYYLHYGAALIQEHRVTEGLSVLKSIRALPADNNRIYQAQVKATELMDALKKKNGPRFTTMNESASLIIFQTNTGIAIINDMMFYSFQVPGRVTVIRKRDRAGLDYRYEGVLFGVKTSSTAGNNENAYDILFAVDSEKFAVKFNNCTEAAENWKGALGYDGLVREPLVQGDDRLVYAFRSNGTPNYSGIEGVFVNGTFSHYARLISSNEGYRSNGHVMRKIMDSFRVVAKTE
;
A
#
# COMPACT_ATOMS: atom_id res chain seq x y z
N MET A 1 -2.74 -6.06 -72.35
CA MET A 1 -1.94 -5.67 -71.16
C MET A 1 -2.85 -5.14 -70.03
N ASN A 2 -3.95 -5.84 -69.67
CA ASN A 2 -4.93 -5.35 -68.68
C ASN A 2 -5.29 -6.38 -67.58
N MET A 3 -4.72 -7.60 -67.62
CA MET A 3 -5.10 -8.68 -66.69
C MET A 3 -4.26 -8.74 -65.40
N ARG A 4 -3.15 -7.98 -65.32
CA ARG A 4 -2.26 -7.98 -64.15
C ARG A 4 -2.61 -6.92 -63.10
N LEU A 5 -3.31 -5.83 -63.47
CA LEU A 5 -3.70 -4.77 -62.53
C LEU A 5 -4.88 -5.17 -61.63
N THR A 6 -5.81 -5.99 -62.13
CA THR A 6 -6.97 -6.45 -61.37
C THR A 6 -6.60 -7.48 -60.31
N GLN A 7 -5.60 -8.34 -60.57
CA GLN A 7 -5.12 -9.30 -59.57
C GLN A 7 -4.42 -8.64 -58.39
N THR A 8 -3.58 -7.62 -58.61
CA THR A 8 -2.88 -6.92 -57.52
C THR A 8 -3.81 -6.10 -56.63
N CYS A 9 -4.86 -5.49 -57.18
CA CYS A 9 -5.85 -4.76 -56.37
C CYS A 9 -6.68 -5.70 -55.47
N VAL A 10 -7.03 -6.89 -55.95
CA VAL A 10 -7.79 -7.88 -55.17
C VAL A 10 -6.95 -8.46 -54.02
N THR A 11 -5.66 -8.77 -54.24
CA THR A 11 -4.77 -9.22 -53.16
C THR A 11 -4.52 -8.13 -52.11
N LEU A 12 -4.41 -6.86 -52.52
CA LEU A 12 -4.26 -5.75 -51.58
C LEU A 12 -5.52 -5.56 -50.71
N PHE A 13 -6.71 -5.72 -51.29
CA PHE A 13 -7.98 -5.64 -50.56
C PHE A 13 -8.18 -6.80 -49.58
N VAL A 14 -7.74 -8.02 -49.94
CA VAL A 14 -7.81 -9.20 -49.05
C VAL A 14 -6.78 -9.10 -47.90
N LEU A 15 -5.58 -8.57 -48.16
CA LEU A 15 -4.60 -8.29 -47.09
C LEU A 15 -5.05 -7.15 -46.16
N ALA A 16 -5.65 -6.09 -46.68
CA ALA A 16 -6.19 -5.01 -45.86
C ALA A 16 -7.43 -5.43 -45.05
N GLY A 17 -8.31 -6.26 -45.63
CA GLY A 17 -9.49 -6.81 -44.94
C GLY A 17 -9.14 -7.79 -43.82
N SER A 18 -8.09 -8.59 -43.98
CA SER A 18 -7.64 -9.52 -42.93
C SER A 18 -7.00 -8.80 -41.73
N LEU A 19 -6.34 -7.66 -41.94
CA LEU A 19 -5.88 -6.80 -40.85
C LEU A 19 -7.04 -6.14 -40.07
N ALA A 20 -8.15 -5.81 -40.75
CA ALA A 20 -9.35 -5.26 -40.11
C ALA A 20 -10.17 -6.32 -39.34
N LEU A 21 -10.03 -7.60 -39.66
CA LEU A 21 -10.64 -8.71 -38.91
C LEU A 21 -9.85 -9.10 -37.65
N LEU A 22 -8.58 -8.67 -37.55
CA LEU A 22 -7.75 -8.86 -36.36
C LEU A 22 -7.92 -7.75 -35.31
N SER A 23 -8.70 -6.70 -35.60
CA SER A 23 -8.90 -5.55 -34.71
C SER A 23 -10.26 -5.51 -34.01
N GLN A 24 -11.11 -6.54 -34.15
CA GLN A 24 -12.31 -6.63 -33.33
C GLN A 24 -11.92 -7.07 -31.92
N MET A 25 -12.06 -6.16 -30.94
CA MET A 25 -12.08 -6.56 -29.54
C MET A 25 -13.17 -7.63 -29.39
N PRO A 26 -12.90 -8.76 -28.70
CA PRO A 26 -13.95 -9.75 -28.43
C PRO A 26 -15.12 -9.06 -27.73
N ASP A 27 -16.34 -9.61 -27.79
CA ASP A 27 -17.55 -9.05 -27.17
C ASP A 27 -17.39 -8.82 -25.66
N TRP A 28 -16.72 -7.73 -25.31
CA TRP A 28 -16.34 -7.34 -23.97
C TRP A 28 -17.25 -6.20 -23.57
N LYS A 29 -17.94 -6.36 -22.45
CA LYS A 29 -18.80 -5.32 -21.90
C LYS A 29 -18.00 -4.48 -20.92
N PHE A 30 -17.99 -3.17 -21.15
CA PHE A 30 -17.43 -2.21 -20.20
C PHE A 30 -18.28 -2.17 -18.94
N PHE A 31 -17.63 -2.18 -17.78
CA PHE A 31 -18.26 -2.10 -16.47
C PHE A 31 -17.55 -1.09 -15.59
N ARG A 32 -18.33 -0.38 -14.77
CA ARG A 32 -17.84 0.50 -13.71
C ARG A 32 -18.47 0.09 -12.39
N ASP A 33 -17.65 -0.26 -11.41
CA ASP A 33 -18.16 -0.67 -10.10
C ASP A 33 -18.56 0.52 -9.22
N ARG A 34 -19.06 0.23 -8.01
CA ARG A 34 -19.51 1.24 -7.03
C ARG A 34 -18.38 2.11 -6.48
N GLU A 35 -17.14 1.71 -6.66
CA GLU A 35 -15.95 2.48 -6.25
C GLU A 35 -15.37 3.28 -7.41
N GLY A 36 -15.94 3.12 -8.60
CA GLY A 36 -15.51 3.78 -9.82
C GLY A 36 -14.38 3.04 -10.53
N ASN A 37 -14.03 1.83 -10.11
CA ASN A 37 -13.08 0.99 -10.84
C ASN A 37 -13.70 0.57 -12.18
N THR A 38 -12.91 0.62 -13.24
CA THR A 38 -13.34 0.32 -14.60
C THR A 38 -12.66 -0.93 -15.11
N TYR A 39 -13.43 -1.84 -15.70
CA TYR A 39 -12.93 -3.09 -16.27
C TYR A 39 -13.88 -3.64 -17.32
N PHE A 40 -13.45 -4.68 -18.02
CA PHE A 40 -14.25 -5.36 -19.05
C PHE A 40 -14.64 -6.75 -18.58
N ILE A 41 -15.80 -7.23 -19.03
CA ILE A 41 -16.26 -8.60 -18.79
C ILE A 41 -16.43 -9.26 -20.15
N ASP A 42 -15.77 -10.40 -20.37
CA ASP A 42 -15.94 -11.19 -21.59
C ASP A 42 -17.21 -12.05 -21.58
N GLN A 43 -17.56 -12.68 -22.71
CA GLN A 43 -18.76 -13.53 -22.81
C GLN A 43 -18.78 -14.68 -21.79
N ALA A 44 -17.62 -15.14 -21.32
CA ALA A 44 -17.51 -16.18 -20.30
C ALA A 44 -17.62 -15.61 -18.86
N GLY A 45 -17.88 -14.31 -18.71
CA GLY A 45 -17.98 -13.63 -17.42
C GLY A 45 -16.62 -13.31 -16.79
N LYS A 46 -15.51 -13.47 -17.51
CA LYS A 46 -14.17 -13.22 -16.95
C LYS A 46 -13.85 -11.73 -17.00
N ILE A 47 -13.44 -11.20 -15.85
CA ILE A 47 -12.99 -9.81 -15.71
C ILE A 47 -11.62 -9.64 -16.38
N ARG A 48 -11.51 -8.61 -17.22
CA ARG A 48 -10.31 -8.18 -17.93
C ARG A 48 -9.97 -6.76 -17.52
N ILE A 49 -8.76 -6.59 -16.98
CA ILE A 49 -8.15 -5.28 -16.74
C ILE A 49 -7.24 -4.99 -17.93
N ILE A 50 -7.57 -3.99 -18.75
CA ILE A 50 -6.79 -3.65 -19.96
C ILE A 50 -5.77 -2.53 -19.76
N ASP A 51 -5.96 -1.72 -18.71
CA ASP A 51 -5.04 -0.66 -18.34
C ASP A 51 -4.80 -0.78 -16.84
N ALA A 52 -3.82 -1.60 -16.46
CA ALA A 52 -3.33 -1.61 -15.10
C ALA A 52 -2.58 -0.30 -14.86
N ARG A 53 -3.34 0.72 -14.46
CA ARG A 53 -2.79 2.03 -14.05
C ARG A 53 -1.58 1.85 -13.14
N GLU A 54 -0.72 2.86 -13.12
CA GLU A 54 0.39 2.98 -12.18
C GLU A 54 -0.08 2.58 -10.77
N TYR A 55 0.65 1.66 -10.15
CA TYR A 55 0.25 1.10 -8.86
C TYR A 55 0.46 2.14 -7.76
N ARG A 56 -0.63 2.50 -7.08
CA ARG A 56 -0.65 3.60 -6.10
C ARG A 56 -0.90 3.14 -4.66
N PHE A 57 -0.59 1.87 -4.34
CA PHE A 57 -0.86 1.28 -3.02
C PHE A 57 -2.30 1.57 -2.55
N LEU A 58 -3.27 1.36 -3.43
CA LEU A 58 -4.67 1.62 -3.09
C LEU A 58 -5.16 0.59 -2.07
N PRO A 59 -5.90 1.01 -1.03
CA PRO A 59 -6.51 0.08 -0.09
C PRO A 59 -7.45 -0.89 -0.81
N VAL A 60 -7.28 -2.19 -0.57
CA VAL A 60 -8.25 -3.19 -1.03
C VAL A 60 -9.52 -3.08 -0.19
N THR A 61 -10.68 -3.04 -0.83
CA THR A 61 -11.96 -2.93 -0.13
C THR A 61 -12.83 -4.18 -0.34
N PRO A 62 -13.76 -4.47 0.59
CA PRO A 62 -14.77 -5.50 0.38
C PRO A 62 -15.68 -5.28 -0.84
N ARG A 63 -15.91 -4.03 -1.25
CA ARG A 63 -16.86 -3.69 -2.32
C ARG A 63 -16.26 -3.95 -3.70
N GLY A 64 -15.00 -3.56 -3.91
CA GLY A 64 -14.23 -3.75 -5.13
C GLY A 64 -13.49 -5.09 -5.21
N ILE A 65 -13.81 -6.06 -4.35
CA ILE A 65 -13.00 -7.29 -4.20
C ILE A 65 -12.73 -8.05 -5.50
N ASP A 66 -13.72 -8.17 -6.39
CA ASP A 66 -13.55 -8.85 -7.68
C ASP A 66 -12.58 -8.07 -8.58
N TYR A 67 -12.67 -6.74 -8.59
CA TYR A 67 -11.72 -5.89 -9.31
C TYR A 67 -10.29 -6.11 -8.77
N TYR A 68 -10.09 -6.04 -7.45
CA TYR A 68 -8.76 -6.17 -6.86
C TYR A 68 -8.12 -7.55 -7.11
N LEU A 69 -8.90 -8.63 -7.07
CA LEU A 69 -8.40 -9.98 -7.38
C LEU A 69 -7.88 -10.06 -8.82
N HIS A 70 -8.65 -9.55 -9.77
CA HIS A 70 -8.27 -9.56 -11.18
C HIS A 70 -7.17 -8.53 -11.50
N TYR A 71 -7.14 -7.40 -10.80
CA TYR A 71 -6.07 -6.41 -10.89
C TYR A 71 -4.74 -6.98 -10.38
N GLY A 72 -4.72 -7.63 -9.22
CA GLY A 72 -3.53 -8.30 -8.71
C GLY A 72 -3.00 -9.37 -9.68
N ALA A 73 -3.90 -10.18 -10.25
CA ALA A 73 -3.54 -11.16 -11.27
C ALA A 73 -2.99 -10.52 -12.57
N ALA A 74 -3.58 -9.41 -13.03
CA ALA A 74 -3.12 -8.69 -14.21
C ALA A 74 -1.71 -8.09 -13.99
N LEU A 75 -1.46 -7.47 -12.83
CA LEU A 75 -0.12 -6.96 -12.47
C LEU A 75 0.94 -8.07 -12.55
N ILE A 76 0.63 -9.27 -12.07
CA ILE A 76 1.54 -10.42 -12.14
C ILE A 76 1.80 -10.83 -13.59
N GLN A 77 0.76 -10.83 -14.44
CA GLN A 77 0.88 -11.16 -15.87
C GLN A 77 1.73 -10.14 -16.63
N GLU A 78 1.66 -8.87 -16.25
CA GLU A 78 2.47 -7.76 -16.76
C GLU A 78 3.89 -7.70 -16.14
N HIS A 79 4.32 -8.75 -15.46
CA HIS A 79 5.63 -8.83 -14.78
C HIS A 79 5.83 -7.85 -13.59
N ARG A 80 4.76 -7.20 -13.12
CA ARG A 80 4.74 -6.33 -11.93
C ARG A 80 4.43 -7.15 -10.66
N VAL A 81 5.24 -8.18 -10.42
CA VAL A 81 4.96 -9.24 -9.43
C VAL A 81 4.84 -8.70 -8.00
N THR A 82 5.73 -7.79 -7.58
CA THR A 82 5.72 -7.20 -6.23
C THR A 82 4.43 -6.47 -5.93
N GLU A 83 3.94 -5.68 -6.89
CA GLU A 83 2.71 -4.90 -6.75
C GLU A 83 1.49 -5.83 -6.70
N GLY A 84 1.45 -6.82 -7.60
CA GLY A 84 0.40 -7.85 -7.58
C GLY A 84 0.39 -8.63 -6.26
N LEU A 85 1.54 -9.02 -5.72
CA LEU A 85 1.65 -9.67 -4.42
C LEU A 85 1.13 -8.80 -3.28
N SER A 86 1.43 -7.49 -3.27
CA SER A 86 0.90 -6.58 -2.25
C SER A 86 -0.63 -6.51 -2.30
N VAL A 87 -1.23 -6.48 -3.49
CA VAL A 87 -2.70 -6.56 -3.65
C VAL A 87 -3.25 -7.89 -3.14
N LEU A 88 -2.66 -9.02 -3.53
CA LEU A 88 -3.12 -10.36 -3.11
C LEU A 88 -3.01 -10.57 -1.60
N LYS A 89 -1.92 -10.11 -0.98
CA LYS A 89 -1.78 -10.12 0.49
C LYS A 89 -2.84 -9.24 1.16
N SER A 90 -3.16 -8.08 0.58
CA SER A 90 -4.21 -7.19 1.08
C SER A 90 -5.61 -7.81 0.99
N ILE A 91 -5.88 -8.60 -0.06
CA ILE A 91 -7.10 -9.41 -0.16
C ILE A 91 -7.15 -10.44 0.98
N ARG A 92 -6.05 -11.16 1.23
CA ARG A 92 -5.96 -12.16 2.31
C ARG A 92 -6.14 -11.56 3.71
N ALA A 93 -5.76 -10.29 3.89
CA ALA A 93 -5.88 -9.60 5.17
C ALA A 93 -7.28 -9.05 5.47
N LEU A 94 -8.20 -9.02 4.49
CA LEU A 94 -9.58 -8.58 4.71
C LEU A 94 -10.31 -9.44 5.76
N PRO A 95 -11.23 -8.87 6.55
CA PRO A 95 -12.16 -9.65 7.35
C PRO A 95 -13.03 -10.55 6.45
N ALA A 96 -13.10 -11.85 6.77
CA ALA A 96 -13.85 -12.84 6.00
C ALA A 96 -15.37 -12.81 6.33
N ASP A 97 -15.97 -11.63 6.31
CA ASP A 97 -17.34 -11.39 6.79
C ASP A 97 -18.42 -11.96 5.85
N ASN A 98 -18.05 -12.35 4.62
CA ASN A 98 -18.95 -13.01 3.69
C ASN A 98 -18.22 -13.98 2.75
N ASN A 99 -18.99 -14.89 2.15
CA ASN A 99 -18.47 -15.93 1.27
C ASN A 99 -17.76 -15.39 0.01
N ARG A 100 -18.16 -14.21 -0.52
CA ARG A 100 -17.51 -13.59 -1.70
C ARG A 100 -16.08 -13.18 -1.36
N ILE A 101 -15.86 -12.57 -0.19
CA ILE A 101 -14.51 -12.23 0.29
C ILE A 101 -13.71 -13.50 0.53
N TYR A 102 -14.27 -14.49 1.23
CA TYR A 102 -13.61 -15.76 1.49
C TYR A 102 -13.13 -16.45 0.20
N GLN A 103 -13.98 -16.53 -0.83
CA GLN A 103 -13.60 -17.09 -2.13
C GLN A 103 -12.47 -16.31 -2.80
N ALA A 104 -12.46 -14.97 -2.68
CA ALA A 104 -11.37 -14.15 -3.20
C ALA A 104 -10.05 -14.40 -2.43
N GLN A 105 -10.11 -14.64 -1.13
CA GLN A 105 -8.94 -14.99 -0.30
C GLN A 105 -8.35 -16.35 -0.67
N VAL A 106 -9.20 -17.36 -0.91
CA VAL A 106 -8.79 -18.67 -1.40
C VAL A 106 -8.07 -18.53 -2.74
N LYS A 107 -8.68 -17.84 -3.72
CA LYS A 107 -8.06 -17.60 -5.03
C LYS A 107 -6.77 -16.80 -4.95
N ALA A 108 -6.70 -15.78 -4.09
CA ALA A 108 -5.47 -15.03 -3.86
C ALA A 108 -4.35 -15.93 -3.31
N THR A 109 -4.69 -16.85 -2.40
CA THR A 109 -3.76 -17.83 -1.85
C THR A 109 -3.26 -18.78 -2.94
N GLU A 110 -4.15 -19.33 -3.77
CA GLU A 110 -3.78 -20.19 -4.91
C GLU A 110 -2.82 -19.49 -5.89
N LEU A 111 -3.07 -18.22 -6.20
CA LEU A 111 -2.18 -17.43 -7.06
C LEU A 111 -0.81 -17.20 -6.43
N MET A 112 -0.76 -16.91 -5.13
CA MET A 112 0.49 -16.75 -4.38
C MET A 112 1.27 -18.06 -4.31
N ASP A 113 0.61 -19.20 -4.07
CA ASP A 113 1.25 -20.51 -4.01
C ASP A 113 1.77 -20.95 -5.38
N ALA A 114 1.02 -20.68 -6.45
CA ALA A 114 1.49 -20.89 -7.81
C ALA A 114 2.75 -20.06 -8.12
N LEU A 115 2.78 -18.80 -7.68
CA LEU A 115 3.96 -17.93 -7.80
C LEU A 115 5.15 -18.45 -6.99
N LYS A 116 4.92 -18.91 -5.76
CA LYS A 116 5.95 -19.50 -4.90
C LYS A 116 6.53 -20.75 -5.55
N LYS A 117 5.69 -21.66 -6.05
CA LYS A 117 6.12 -22.86 -6.77
C LYS A 117 6.91 -22.54 -8.03
N LYS A 118 6.51 -21.51 -8.79
CA LYS A 118 7.18 -21.10 -10.03
C LYS A 118 8.54 -20.43 -9.79
N ASN A 119 8.68 -19.61 -8.75
CA ASN A 119 9.87 -18.78 -8.53
C ASN A 119 10.84 -19.32 -7.47
N GLY A 120 10.43 -20.30 -6.67
CA GLY A 120 11.29 -20.92 -5.65
C GLY A 120 11.89 -19.88 -4.70
N PRO A 121 13.22 -19.89 -4.47
CA PRO A 121 13.88 -18.93 -3.56
C PRO A 121 13.68 -17.45 -3.95
N ARG A 122 13.51 -17.14 -5.24
CA ARG A 122 13.27 -15.75 -5.69
C ARG A 122 11.95 -15.19 -5.17
N PHE A 123 10.98 -16.06 -4.86
CA PHE A 123 9.71 -15.65 -4.27
C PHE A 123 9.90 -14.95 -2.93
N THR A 124 10.87 -15.37 -2.11
CA THR A 124 11.10 -14.77 -0.79
C THR A 124 11.42 -13.28 -0.92
N THR A 125 12.35 -12.91 -1.81
CA THR A 125 12.67 -11.49 -2.05
C THR A 125 11.48 -10.71 -2.59
N MET A 126 10.72 -11.27 -3.53
CA MET A 126 9.50 -10.62 -4.06
C MET A 126 8.44 -10.42 -2.97
N ASN A 127 8.26 -11.43 -2.11
CA ASN A 127 7.31 -11.40 -1.00
C ASN A 127 7.71 -10.38 0.07
N GLU A 128 9.01 -10.25 0.35
CA GLU A 128 9.56 -9.22 1.23
C GLU A 128 9.40 -7.81 0.64
N SER A 129 9.65 -7.61 -0.66
CA SER A 129 9.40 -6.32 -1.31
C SER A 129 7.92 -5.94 -1.30
N ALA A 130 7.02 -6.94 -1.26
CA ALA A 130 5.58 -6.78 -1.14
C ALA A 130 5.12 -6.75 0.34
N SER A 131 5.92 -6.13 1.23
CA SER A 131 5.68 -6.13 2.67
C SER A 131 4.46 -5.31 3.11
N LEU A 132 4.18 -4.23 2.38
CA LEU A 132 3.12 -3.29 2.72
C LEU A 132 1.76 -3.83 2.27
N ILE A 133 0.86 -4.01 3.22
CA ILE A 133 -0.50 -4.50 3.07
C ILE A 133 -1.46 -3.39 3.48
N ILE A 134 -2.43 -3.07 2.62
CA ILE A 134 -3.36 -1.95 2.84
C ILE A 134 -4.77 -2.39 2.48
N PHE A 135 -5.68 -2.37 3.45
CA PHE A 135 -7.07 -2.78 3.24
C PHE A 135 -8.05 -1.98 4.08
N GLN A 136 -9.29 -1.93 3.62
CA GLN A 136 -10.37 -1.25 4.32
C GLN A 136 -11.00 -2.16 5.37
N THR A 137 -11.20 -1.61 6.56
CA THR A 137 -11.98 -2.18 7.66
C THR A 137 -13.20 -1.31 7.94
N ASN A 138 -14.06 -1.76 8.85
CA ASN A 138 -15.23 -0.98 9.29
C ASN A 138 -14.83 0.31 10.05
N THR A 139 -13.64 0.34 10.65
CA THR A 139 -13.15 1.47 11.47
C THR A 139 -12.22 2.43 10.73
N GLY A 140 -11.78 2.08 9.52
CA GLY A 140 -10.85 2.88 8.72
C GLY A 140 -9.99 2.02 7.80
N ILE A 141 -8.86 2.55 7.37
CA ILE A 141 -7.88 1.82 6.56
C ILE A 141 -6.84 1.20 7.48
N ALA A 142 -6.72 -0.12 7.43
CA ALA A 142 -5.67 -0.85 8.12
C ALA A 142 -4.43 -0.96 7.23
N ILE A 143 -3.28 -0.66 7.82
CA ILE A 143 -1.97 -0.80 7.19
C ILE A 143 -1.16 -1.78 8.03
N ILE A 144 -0.59 -2.77 7.35
CA ILE A 144 0.29 -3.77 7.96
C ILE A 144 1.58 -3.78 7.16
N ASN A 145 2.71 -3.85 7.85
CA ASN A 145 3.96 -4.25 7.27
C ASN A 145 4.32 -5.62 7.83
N ASP A 146 4.09 -6.67 7.05
CA ASP A 146 4.26 -8.05 7.51
C ASP A 146 5.73 -8.46 7.65
N MET A 147 6.64 -7.69 7.06
CA MET A 147 8.08 -7.91 7.11
C MET A 147 8.73 -7.18 8.30
N MET A 148 8.28 -5.96 8.58
CA MET A 148 8.73 -5.16 9.73
C MET A 148 7.84 -5.35 10.96
N PHE A 149 6.82 -6.22 10.90
CA PHE A 149 6.00 -6.61 12.04
C PHE A 149 5.31 -5.44 12.77
N TYR A 150 4.76 -4.49 12.04
CA TYR A 150 3.93 -3.44 12.62
C TYR A 150 2.59 -3.32 11.89
N SER A 151 1.61 -2.75 12.58
CA SER A 151 0.32 -2.38 12.00
C SER A 151 -0.25 -1.14 12.67
N PHE A 152 -1.12 -0.42 11.95
CA PHE A 152 -1.89 0.69 12.49
C PHE A 152 -3.16 0.91 11.66
N GLN A 153 -4.08 1.71 12.18
CA GLN A 153 -5.31 2.10 11.50
C GLN A 153 -5.36 3.61 11.29
N VAL A 154 -5.81 4.01 10.09
CA VAL A 154 -6.01 5.41 9.72
C VAL A 154 -7.49 5.65 9.47
N PRO A 155 -8.14 6.56 10.22
CA PRO A 155 -9.47 7.04 9.86
C PRO A 155 -9.36 8.00 8.66
N GLY A 156 -10.15 7.78 7.62
CA GLY A 156 -10.15 8.61 6.41
C GLY A 156 -9.42 7.96 5.24
N ARG A 157 -8.89 8.78 4.33
CA ARG A 157 -8.15 8.31 3.14
C ARG A 157 -6.66 8.38 3.38
N VAL A 158 -5.94 7.34 2.94
CA VAL A 158 -4.48 7.27 3.00
C VAL A 158 -3.91 7.05 1.61
N THR A 159 -2.81 7.73 1.32
CA THR A 159 -2.02 7.56 0.10
C THR A 159 -0.58 7.28 0.50
N VAL A 160 0.05 6.26 -0.10
CA VAL A 160 1.49 6.07 0.03
C VAL A 160 2.19 7.07 -0.89
N ILE A 161 2.89 8.05 -0.31
CA ILE A 161 3.64 9.07 -1.04
C ILE A 161 5.00 8.49 -1.46
N ARG A 162 5.64 7.76 -0.56
CA ARG A 162 6.98 7.20 -0.78
C ARG A 162 7.21 5.98 0.09
N LYS A 163 7.86 4.97 -0.48
CA LYS A 163 8.41 3.81 0.22
C LYS A 163 9.91 3.73 -0.09
N ARG A 164 10.73 3.45 0.91
CA ARG A 164 12.18 3.26 0.77
C ARG A 164 12.60 2.04 1.55
N ASP A 165 13.33 1.15 0.89
CA ASP A 165 13.88 -0.04 1.52
C ASP A 165 15.39 -0.04 1.37
N ARG A 166 16.10 -0.45 2.42
CA ARG A 166 17.54 -0.74 2.40
C ARG A 166 17.76 -2.06 3.14
N ALA A 167 18.48 -2.98 2.51
CA ALA A 167 18.79 -4.28 3.09
C ALA A 167 20.30 -4.52 3.06
N GLY A 168 20.85 -4.94 4.20
CA GLY A 168 22.17 -5.55 4.36
C GLY A 168 22.04 -6.96 4.92
N LEU A 169 23.15 -7.58 5.31
CA LEU A 169 23.17 -8.95 5.85
C LEU A 169 22.35 -9.07 7.15
N ASP A 170 22.65 -8.23 8.14
CA ASP A 170 22.01 -8.26 9.47
C ASP A 170 21.24 -6.98 9.81
N TYR A 171 21.15 -6.06 8.85
CA TYR A 171 20.47 -4.79 8.99
C TYR A 171 19.41 -4.63 7.91
N ARG A 172 18.24 -4.12 8.30
CA ARG A 172 17.21 -3.73 7.35
C ARG A 172 16.55 -2.44 7.79
N TYR A 173 16.31 -1.56 6.83
CA TYR A 173 15.55 -0.35 7.01
C TYR A 173 14.39 -0.32 6.01
N GLU A 174 13.22 0.06 6.49
CA GLU A 174 12.07 0.39 5.66
C GLU A 174 11.42 1.68 6.16
N GLY A 175 11.33 2.68 5.29
CA GLY A 175 10.69 3.95 5.56
C GLY A 175 9.50 4.17 4.64
N VAL A 176 8.32 4.40 5.19
CA VAL A 176 7.09 4.67 4.44
C VAL A 176 6.52 6.02 4.84
N LEU A 177 6.30 6.89 3.86
CA LEU A 177 5.64 8.17 4.02
C LEU A 177 4.23 8.08 3.44
N PHE A 178 3.25 8.36 4.30
CA PHE A 178 1.84 8.41 3.98
C PHE A 178 1.34 9.86 4.01
N GLY A 179 0.41 10.15 3.11
CA GLY A 179 -0.45 11.33 3.18
C GLY A 179 -1.84 10.92 3.63
N VAL A 180 -2.38 11.60 4.65
CA VAL A 180 -3.70 11.30 5.22
C VAL A 180 -4.63 12.49 5.00
N LYS A 181 -5.85 12.19 4.55
CA LYS A 181 -6.97 13.13 4.48
C LYS A 181 -8.04 12.70 5.49
N THR A 182 -8.31 13.56 6.48
CA THR A 182 -9.20 13.25 7.61
C THR A 182 -10.67 13.52 7.28
N SER A 183 -10.93 14.44 6.34
CA SER A 183 -12.28 14.74 5.85
C SER A 183 -12.53 14.13 4.48
N SER A 184 -13.72 13.53 4.30
CA SER A 184 -14.27 13.14 3.00
C SER A 184 -14.73 14.33 2.14
N THR A 185 -14.72 15.55 2.67
CA THR A 185 -15.29 16.77 2.04
C THR A 185 -14.32 17.97 1.97
N ALA A 186 -13.00 17.78 2.03
CA ALA A 186 -12.04 18.87 1.80
C ALA A 186 -11.81 19.10 0.30
N GLY A 187 -12.08 20.31 -0.17
CA GLY A 187 -12.19 20.71 -1.57
C GLY A 187 -11.00 20.40 -2.49
N ASN A 188 -11.31 20.44 -3.79
CA ASN A 188 -10.58 20.28 -5.07
C ASN A 188 -9.04 20.24 -5.17
N ASN A 189 -8.26 20.39 -4.10
CA ASN A 189 -6.82 20.23 -4.18
C ASN A 189 -6.46 18.75 -3.94
N GLU A 190 -6.46 17.96 -5.02
CA GLU A 190 -6.11 16.55 -4.99
C GLU A 190 -4.72 16.29 -4.37
N ASN A 191 -3.84 17.30 -4.38
CA ASN A 191 -2.43 17.20 -4.01
C ASN A 191 -2.05 17.61 -2.57
N ALA A 192 -3.00 18.09 -1.75
CA ALA A 192 -2.70 18.49 -0.36
C ALA A 192 -3.16 17.42 0.64
N TYR A 193 -2.43 17.23 1.74
CA TYR A 193 -2.77 16.29 2.82
C TYR A 193 -2.95 17.04 4.14
N ASP A 194 -3.89 16.57 4.98
CA ASP A 194 -4.13 17.15 6.30
C ASP A 194 -3.03 16.77 7.30
N ILE A 195 -2.52 15.55 7.15
CA ILE A 195 -1.46 14.98 7.98
C ILE A 195 -0.46 14.24 7.09
N LEU A 196 0.82 14.45 7.33
CA LEU A 196 1.89 13.57 6.85
C LEU A 196 2.22 12.57 7.94
N PHE A 197 2.29 11.29 7.59
CA PHE A 197 2.66 10.24 8.53
C PHE A 197 3.85 9.46 7.99
N ALA A 198 4.99 9.56 8.66
CA ALA A 198 6.17 8.75 8.37
C ALA A 198 6.27 7.59 9.36
N VAL A 199 6.56 6.39 8.85
CA VAL A 199 6.96 5.24 9.65
C VAL A 199 8.31 4.76 9.14
N ASP A 200 9.33 4.96 9.94
CA ASP A 200 10.67 4.44 9.73
C ASP A 200 10.86 3.21 10.62
N SER A 201 11.34 2.12 10.06
CA SER A 201 11.50 0.86 10.78
C SER A 201 12.88 0.31 10.52
N GLU A 202 13.52 -0.20 11.57
CA GLU A 202 14.82 -0.82 11.50
C GLU A 202 14.83 -2.19 12.19
N LYS A 203 15.52 -3.14 11.55
CA LYS A 203 15.89 -4.43 12.13
C LYS A 203 17.37 -4.40 12.45
N PHE A 204 17.69 -4.72 13.70
CA PHE A 204 19.04 -4.78 14.24
C PHE A 204 19.50 -6.22 14.45
N ALA A 205 20.81 -6.42 14.58
CA ALA A 205 21.38 -7.72 14.93
C ALA A 205 21.08 -8.12 16.39
N VAL A 206 20.95 -7.13 17.27
CA VAL A 206 20.74 -7.31 18.72
C VAL A 206 19.50 -6.52 19.14
N LYS A 207 18.74 -7.07 20.10
CA LYS A 207 17.58 -6.38 20.69
C LYS A 207 18.02 -5.19 21.54
N PHE A 208 17.19 -4.15 21.58
CA PHE A 208 17.35 -3.09 22.57
C PHE A 208 16.97 -3.59 23.97
N ASN A 209 17.62 -3.05 25.00
CA ASN A 209 17.29 -3.40 26.38
C ASN A 209 15.99 -2.75 26.84
N ASN A 210 15.69 -1.56 26.32
CA ASN A 210 14.47 -0.80 26.62
C ASN A 210 14.16 0.22 25.51
N CYS A 211 12.97 0.82 25.55
CA CYS A 211 12.58 1.86 24.60
C CYS A 211 13.40 3.14 24.69
N THR A 212 14.02 3.46 25.82
CA THR A 212 14.87 4.66 25.94
C THR A 212 16.11 4.53 25.08
N GLU A 213 16.77 3.36 25.10
CA GLU A 213 17.92 3.06 24.25
C GLU A 213 17.55 3.14 22.76
N ALA A 214 16.38 2.59 22.38
CA ALA A 214 15.86 2.71 21.03
C ALA A 214 15.58 4.17 20.65
N ALA A 215 15.05 4.99 21.56
CA ALA A 215 14.79 6.40 21.31
C ALA A 215 16.08 7.21 21.13
N GLU A 216 17.12 6.94 21.92
CA GLU A 216 18.45 7.56 21.75
C GLU A 216 19.08 7.18 20.41
N ASN A 217 18.95 5.92 19.99
CA ASN A 217 19.40 5.49 18.66
C ASN A 217 18.72 6.30 17.55
N TRP A 218 17.39 6.45 17.65
CA TRP A 218 16.64 7.25 16.69
C TRP A 218 17.04 8.72 16.72
N LYS A 219 17.31 9.35 17.88
CA LYS A 219 17.72 10.78 17.93
C LYS A 219 18.88 11.11 17.00
N GLY A 220 19.86 10.22 16.84
CA GLY A 220 20.98 10.42 15.90
C GLY A 220 20.59 10.37 14.42
N ALA A 221 19.47 9.71 14.09
CA ALA A 221 18.92 9.59 12.73
C ALA A 221 17.77 10.59 12.47
N LEU A 222 17.17 11.13 13.52
CA LEU A 222 16.08 12.09 13.46
C LEU A 222 16.65 13.50 13.27
N GLY A 223 16.39 14.10 12.11
CA GLY A 223 16.76 15.49 11.87
C GLY A 223 16.14 16.48 12.87
N TYR A 224 16.61 17.74 12.82
CA TYR A 224 16.20 18.92 13.61
C TYR A 224 15.91 18.69 15.11
N ASP A 225 16.91 18.98 15.94
CA ASP A 225 16.88 18.80 17.40
C ASP A 225 16.08 19.89 18.16
N GLY A 226 15.64 20.96 17.48
CA GLY A 226 14.94 22.10 18.08
C GLY A 226 13.46 21.88 18.41
N LEU A 227 13.01 20.62 18.55
CA LEU A 227 11.61 20.30 18.86
C LEU A 227 11.37 20.29 20.37
N VAL A 228 10.34 21.01 20.80
CA VAL A 228 9.82 20.91 22.17
C VAL A 228 8.89 19.71 22.24
N ARG A 229 9.18 18.77 23.16
CA ARG A 229 8.45 17.50 23.30
C ARG A 229 7.74 17.41 24.65
N GLU A 230 6.51 16.95 24.62
CA GLU A 230 5.68 16.67 25.80
C GLU A 230 5.31 15.18 25.82
N PRO A 231 5.62 14.44 26.89
CA PRO A 231 5.33 13.01 26.97
C PRO A 231 3.82 12.76 26.99
N LEU A 232 3.36 11.84 26.14
CA LEU A 232 1.98 11.35 26.12
C LEU A 232 1.84 9.94 26.68
N VAL A 233 2.82 9.08 26.38
CA VAL A 233 2.89 7.70 26.87
C VAL A 233 4.35 7.37 27.14
N GLN A 234 4.60 6.75 28.30
CA GLN A 234 5.90 6.19 28.65
C GLN A 234 5.69 4.75 29.14
N GLY A 235 6.26 3.80 28.40
CA GLY A 235 6.25 2.38 28.74
C GLY A 235 7.50 1.69 28.23
N ASP A 236 7.64 0.41 28.58
CA ASP A 236 8.84 -0.37 28.26
C ASP A 236 8.93 -0.74 26.77
N ASP A 237 7.79 -0.82 26.09
CA ASP A 237 7.63 -1.23 24.68
C ASP A 237 7.24 -0.06 23.75
N ARG A 238 6.88 1.10 24.32
CA ARG A 238 6.56 2.31 23.57
C ARG A 238 6.82 3.60 24.33
N LEU A 239 7.32 4.61 23.62
CA LEU A 239 7.38 6.01 24.05
C LEU A 239 6.65 6.87 23.04
N VAL A 240 5.75 7.74 23.48
CA VAL A 240 4.99 8.63 22.59
C VAL A 240 5.05 10.05 23.12
N TYR A 241 5.32 11.00 22.23
CA TYR A 241 5.44 12.43 22.54
C TYR A 241 4.55 13.24 21.60
N ALA A 242 3.91 14.27 22.13
CA ALA A 242 3.50 15.41 21.33
C ALA A 242 4.72 16.30 21.11
N PHE A 243 4.85 16.91 19.94
CA PHE A 243 5.94 17.85 19.70
C PHE A 243 5.46 19.11 18.99
N ARG A 244 6.26 20.16 19.14
CA ARG A 244 6.07 21.44 18.47
C ARG A 244 7.41 21.99 17.97
N SER A 245 7.42 22.41 16.71
CA SER A 245 8.45 23.26 16.13
C SER A 245 8.01 24.72 16.26
N ASN A 246 8.84 25.53 16.90
CA ASN A 246 8.68 26.99 16.95
C ASN A 246 9.48 27.69 15.83
N GLY A 247 10.13 26.92 14.95
CA GLY A 247 10.88 27.43 13.80
C GLY A 247 10.01 27.68 12.57
N THR A 248 10.63 28.12 11.47
CA THR A 248 9.93 28.30 10.18
C THR A 248 10.32 27.16 9.22
N PRO A 249 9.37 26.35 8.72
CA PRO A 249 7.93 26.42 8.96
C PRO A 249 7.51 25.93 10.35
N ASN A 250 6.41 26.49 10.85
CA ASN A 250 5.80 26.13 12.14
C ASN A 250 4.92 24.89 11.98
N TYR A 251 5.21 23.82 12.72
CA TYR A 251 4.46 22.58 12.67
C TYR A 251 4.42 21.87 14.02
N SER A 252 3.40 21.03 14.18
CA SER A 252 3.17 20.24 15.37
C SER A 252 2.81 18.81 15.00
N GLY A 253 2.97 17.90 15.96
CA GLY A 253 2.65 16.53 15.70
C GLY A 253 2.78 15.59 16.87
N ILE A 254 2.70 14.30 16.56
CA ILE A 254 2.89 13.21 17.51
C ILE A 254 3.96 12.29 16.93
N GLU A 255 4.94 11.95 17.74
CA GLU A 255 5.96 10.97 17.41
C GLU A 255 6.01 9.85 18.44
N GLY A 256 6.39 8.66 18.01
CA GLY A 256 6.45 7.48 18.85
C GLY A 256 7.58 6.55 18.44
N VAL A 257 8.23 5.97 19.45
CA VAL A 257 9.21 4.90 19.32
C VAL A 257 8.57 3.63 19.85
N PHE A 258 8.61 2.55 19.07
CA PHE A 258 8.05 1.24 19.43
C PHE A 258 9.11 0.18 19.24
N VAL A 259 9.24 -0.76 20.20
CA VAL A 259 10.26 -1.81 20.15
C VAL A 259 9.59 -3.18 20.13
N ASN A 260 10.13 -4.09 19.31
CA ASN A 260 9.68 -5.47 19.22
C ASN A 260 10.88 -6.40 18.96
N GLY A 261 11.51 -6.89 20.04
CA GLY A 261 12.71 -7.71 19.96
C GLY A 261 13.84 -6.98 19.23
N THR A 262 14.23 -7.47 18.06
CA THR A 262 15.28 -6.87 17.22
C THR A 262 14.77 -5.76 16.29
N PHE A 263 13.49 -5.40 16.38
CA PHE A 263 12.90 -4.35 15.56
C PHE A 263 12.64 -3.10 16.38
N SER A 264 12.87 -1.94 15.77
CA SER A 264 12.46 -0.64 16.31
C SER A 264 11.74 0.15 15.23
N HIS A 265 10.67 0.81 15.63
CA HIS A 265 9.82 1.61 14.75
C HIS A 265 9.75 3.02 15.28
N TYR A 266 9.93 3.96 14.37
CA TYR A 266 9.74 5.36 14.58
C TYR A 266 8.57 5.86 13.74
N ALA A 267 7.51 6.26 14.41
CA ALA A 267 6.29 6.74 13.80
C ALA A 267 6.18 8.24 14.07
N ARG A 268 6.02 9.09 13.05
CA ARG A 268 5.87 10.54 13.22
C ARG A 268 4.76 11.08 12.32
N LEU A 269 3.74 11.63 12.96
CA LEU A 269 2.67 12.37 12.32
C LEU A 269 2.95 13.87 12.43
N ILE A 270 2.93 14.60 11.32
CA ILE A 270 3.17 16.04 11.23
C ILE A 270 1.97 16.70 10.57
N SER A 271 1.57 17.86 11.10
CA SER A 271 0.65 18.79 10.45
C SER A 271 1.09 20.23 10.71
N SER A 272 0.50 21.19 10.01
CA SER A 272 0.65 22.60 10.38
C SER A 272 0.14 22.81 11.82
N ASN A 273 0.56 23.87 12.51
CA ASN A 273 0.05 24.15 13.86
C ASN A 273 -1.49 24.27 13.90
N GLU A 274 -2.10 24.81 12.85
CA GLU A 274 -3.56 24.86 12.71
C GLU A 274 -4.15 23.47 12.44
N GLY A 275 -3.55 22.72 11.52
CA GLY A 275 -3.98 21.35 11.22
C GLY A 275 -3.86 20.42 12.42
N TYR A 276 -2.87 20.59 13.29
CA TYR A 276 -2.74 19.87 14.54
C TYR A 276 -3.84 20.23 15.55
N ARG A 277 -4.28 21.50 15.62
CA ARG A 277 -5.42 21.88 16.46
C ARG A 277 -6.71 21.21 15.99
N SER A 278 -6.92 21.12 14.69
CA SER A 278 -8.12 20.51 14.10
C SER A 278 -8.07 18.96 14.14
N ASN A 279 -6.92 18.37 13.84
CA ASN A 279 -6.76 16.94 13.60
C ASN A 279 -5.93 16.21 14.67
N GLY A 280 -5.48 16.87 15.74
CA GLY A 280 -4.62 16.27 16.77
C GLY A 280 -5.26 15.06 17.45
N HIS A 281 -6.58 15.07 17.61
CA HIS A 281 -7.33 13.92 18.11
C HIS A 281 -7.30 12.73 17.14
N VAL A 282 -7.29 12.99 15.82
CA VAL A 282 -7.14 11.97 14.78
C VAL A 282 -5.72 11.41 14.80
N MET A 283 -4.71 12.27 14.88
CA MET A 283 -3.31 11.86 14.97
C MET A 283 -3.07 10.97 16.20
N ARG A 284 -3.67 11.33 17.33
CA ARG A 284 -3.63 10.51 18.55
C ARG A 284 -4.28 9.15 18.33
N LYS A 285 -5.47 9.09 17.72
CA LYS A 285 -6.12 7.80 17.38
C LYS A 285 -5.25 6.91 16.48
N ILE A 286 -4.57 7.49 15.48
CA ILE A 286 -3.65 6.74 14.62
C ILE A 286 -2.49 6.19 15.46
N MET A 287 -1.84 7.03 16.27
CA MET A 287 -0.72 6.60 17.12
C MET A 287 -1.15 5.54 18.15
N ASP A 288 -2.32 5.73 18.77
CA ASP A 288 -2.89 4.79 19.74
C ASP A 288 -3.30 3.46 19.09
N SER A 289 -3.46 3.40 17.77
CA SER A 289 -3.72 2.18 17.01
C SER A 289 -2.45 1.46 16.55
N PHE A 290 -1.27 2.07 16.72
CA PHE A 290 -0.01 1.47 16.32
C PHE A 290 0.30 0.26 17.21
N ARG A 291 0.55 -0.88 16.57
CA ARG A 291 0.83 -2.16 17.23
C ARG A 291 2.05 -2.79 16.60
N VAL A 292 2.95 -3.26 17.44
CA VAL A 292 3.95 -4.25 17.03
C VAL A 292 3.29 -5.63 17.03
N VAL A 293 3.45 -6.35 15.94
CA VAL A 293 2.84 -7.66 15.73
C VAL A 293 3.90 -8.70 16.09
N ALA A 294 3.57 -9.70 16.91
CA ALA A 294 4.50 -10.80 17.11
C ALA A 294 4.70 -11.54 15.78
N LYS A 295 5.91 -12.03 15.52
CA LYS A 295 6.12 -12.98 14.42
C LYS A 295 5.28 -14.22 14.75
N THR A 296 4.23 -14.48 13.96
CA THR A 296 3.60 -15.79 13.97
C THR A 296 4.65 -16.78 13.45
N GLU A 297 5.14 -17.64 14.33
CA GLU A 297 6.08 -18.71 14.00
C GLU A 297 5.47 -19.74 13.03
#